data_AF-A0A8K0GGB4-F1
#
_entry.id   AF-A0A8K0GGB4-F1
#
_cell.length_a   1.000
_cell.length_b   1.000
_cell.length_c   1.000
_cell.angle_alpha   90.00
_cell.angle_beta   90.00
_cell.angle_gamma   90.00
#
_symmetry.space_group_name_H-M   'P 1'
#
loop_
_entity.id
_entity.type
_entity.pdbx_description
1 polymer ?
#
loop_
_entity_poly.entity_id
_entity_poly.type
_entity_poly.pdbx_seq_one_letter_code
_entity_poly.pdbx_strand_id
1 'polypeptide(L)'
;MMDLDIGICSDIEKKQKKKLMLDYLWENLRYHNWWAYKYYLCEVLALVNVIGQMFLMNRFFDGAFLTFGFEVISFLDSDQEDRLDPMIQIFPRMTKCTFYKYGVSGEVERHDAICILPLNVVNEKIYVFLWFWFIILGILTLFTVIYRIMIIFSPRMRVYLLRMRFRLIRQDAIDLIVRRSKMGDWFLFYMLGENVDSIIFRDVMQELANKLNKHNFHHVGGFKGDIQEA
;
A
#
# COMPACT_ATOMS: atom_id res chain seq x y z
N MET A 1 -2.88 3.08 -23.48
CA MET A 1 -3.30 3.94 -22.35
C MET A 1 -4.64 4.54 -22.77
N MET A 2 -5.75 4.19 -22.10
CA MET A 2 -7.08 4.62 -22.52
C MET A 2 -7.36 6.01 -21.96
N ASP A 3 -7.10 7.05 -22.78
CA ASP A 3 -7.51 8.44 -22.52
C ASP A 3 -9.04 8.53 -22.50
N LEU A 4 -9.64 8.37 -21.32
CA LEU A 4 -11.06 8.60 -21.09
C LEU A 4 -11.33 9.77 -20.13
N ASP A 5 -10.28 10.42 -19.62
CA ASP A 5 -10.36 11.54 -18.67
C ASP A 5 -10.29 12.92 -19.36
N ILE A 6 -10.18 12.93 -20.70
CA ILE A 6 -10.12 14.15 -21.51
C ILE A 6 -11.54 14.54 -21.94
N GLY A 7 -12.00 15.72 -21.48
CA GLY A 7 -13.32 16.27 -21.80
C GLY A 7 -13.61 16.53 -23.28
N ILE A 8 -12.59 16.43 -24.15
CA ILE A 8 -12.64 16.66 -25.60
C ILE A 8 -12.50 15.32 -26.34
N CYS A 9 -13.43 14.40 -26.12
CA CYS A 9 -13.53 13.16 -26.91
C CYS A 9 -14.91 13.11 -27.54
N SER A 10 -14.99 12.85 -28.85
CA SER A 10 -16.26 12.86 -29.57
C SER A 10 -17.20 11.77 -29.02
N ASP A 11 -18.51 12.01 -29.05
CA ASP A 11 -19.50 11.04 -28.53
C ASP A 11 -19.43 9.68 -29.23
N ILE A 12 -18.91 9.64 -30.45
CA ILE A 12 -18.70 8.43 -31.24
C ILE A 12 -17.54 7.62 -30.64
N GLU A 13 -16.41 8.26 -30.33
CA GLU A 13 -15.25 7.61 -29.72
C GLU A 13 -15.55 7.10 -28.31
N LYS A 14 -16.30 7.88 -27.51
CA LYS A 14 -16.76 7.44 -26.19
C LYS A 14 -17.59 6.15 -26.27
N LYS A 15 -18.52 6.07 -27.24
CA LYS A 15 -19.33 4.87 -27.47
C LYS A 15 -18.50 3.66 -27.91
N GLN A 16 -17.51 3.86 -28.79
CA GLN A 16 -16.62 2.78 -29.22
C GLN A 16 -15.76 2.25 -28.07
N LYS A 17 -15.09 3.15 -27.32
CA LYS A 17 -14.25 2.77 -26.16
C LYS A 17 -15.08 2.08 -25.07
N LYS A 18 -16.30 2.57 -24.81
CA LYS A 18 -17.26 1.92 -23.89
C LYS A 18 -17.57 0.49 -24.31
N LYS A 19 -17.89 0.26 -25.59
CA LYS A 19 -18.22 -1.06 -26.12
C LYS A 19 -17.03 -2.03 -25.99
N LEU A 20 -15.84 -1.57 -26.39
CA LEU A 20 -14.62 -2.37 -26.32
C LEU A 20 -14.28 -2.76 -24.87
N MET A 21 -14.43 -1.82 -23.92
CA MET A 21 -14.27 -2.11 -22.50
C MET A 21 -15.28 -3.15 -21.99
N LEU A 22 -16.56 -3.00 -22.37
CA LEU A 22 -17.60 -3.92 -21.94
C LEU A 22 -17.38 -5.33 -22.51
N ASP A 23 -16.99 -5.44 -23.77
CA ASP A 23 -16.71 -6.72 -24.42
C ASP A 23 -15.48 -7.39 -23.77
N TYR A 24 -14.41 -6.64 -23.48
CA TYR A 24 -13.27 -7.15 -22.71
C TYR A 24 -13.66 -7.69 -21.32
N LEU A 25 -14.46 -6.93 -20.56
CA LEU A 25 -14.91 -7.31 -19.22
C LEU A 25 -15.80 -8.55 -19.24
N TRP A 26 -16.59 -8.72 -20.31
CA TRP A 26 -17.43 -9.89 -20.51
C TRP A 26 -16.61 -11.14 -20.86
N GLU A 27 -15.71 -11.03 -21.83
CA GLU A 27 -14.90 -12.15 -22.32
C GLU A 27 -13.91 -12.68 -21.27
N ASN A 28 -13.32 -11.79 -20.47
CA ASN A 28 -12.28 -12.14 -19.49
C ASN A 28 -12.81 -12.24 -18.05
N LEU A 29 -14.13 -12.31 -17.87
CA LEU A 29 -14.72 -12.45 -16.54
C LEU A 29 -14.19 -13.71 -15.84
N ARG A 30 -13.77 -13.60 -14.57
CA ARG A 30 -13.24 -14.66 -13.69
C ARG A 30 -11.77 -15.04 -13.90
N TYR A 31 -11.07 -14.49 -14.90
CA TYR A 31 -9.65 -14.78 -15.13
C TYR A 31 -8.68 -13.83 -14.40
N HIS A 32 -9.14 -12.69 -13.87
CA HIS A 32 -8.28 -11.66 -13.27
C HIS A 32 -7.78 -11.96 -11.84
N ASN A 33 -8.08 -13.13 -11.25
CA ASN A 33 -7.73 -13.41 -9.85
C ASN A 33 -6.22 -13.44 -9.62
N TRP A 34 -5.47 -14.03 -10.55
CA TRP A 34 -4.01 -14.11 -10.44
C TRP A 34 -3.35 -12.73 -10.40
N TRP A 35 -3.85 -11.81 -11.22
CA TRP A 35 -3.40 -10.42 -11.22
C TRP A 35 -3.70 -9.73 -9.88
N ALA A 36 -4.91 -9.88 -9.35
CA ALA A 36 -5.28 -9.29 -8.06
C ALA A 36 -4.48 -9.88 -6.88
N TYR A 37 -4.21 -11.20 -6.88
CA TYR A 37 -3.38 -11.82 -5.85
C TYR A 37 -1.94 -11.31 -5.88
N LYS A 38 -1.36 -11.10 -7.06
CA LYS A 38 -0.03 -10.48 -7.20
C LYS A 38 -0.01 -9.05 -6.65
N TYR A 39 -1.07 -8.29 -6.87
CA TYR A 39 -1.21 -6.94 -6.33
C TYR A 39 -1.25 -6.94 -4.79
N TYR A 40 -2.07 -7.80 -4.19
CA TYR A 40 -2.13 -7.94 -2.72
C TYR A 40 -0.82 -8.47 -2.13
N LEU A 41 -0.14 -9.38 -2.84
CA LEU A 41 1.19 -9.83 -2.45
C LEU A 41 2.18 -8.67 -2.42
N CYS A 42 2.12 -7.74 -3.38
CA CYS A 42 2.95 -6.54 -3.38
C CYS A 42 2.68 -5.63 -2.18
N GLU A 43 1.40 -5.42 -1.83
CA GLU A 43 1.03 -4.65 -0.63
C GLU A 43 1.57 -5.30 0.66
N VAL A 44 1.52 -6.63 0.76
CA VAL A 44 2.12 -7.37 1.89
C VAL A 44 3.65 -7.27 1.88
N LEU A 45 4.28 -7.43 0.72
CA LEU A 45 5.73 -7.27 0.57
C LEU A 45 6.19 -5.85 0.92
N ALA A 46 5.37 -4.82 0.68
CA ALA A 46 5.64 -3.47 1.10
C ALA A 46 5.68 -3.34 2.64
N LEU A 47 4.74 -3.97 3.35
CA LEU A 47 4.77 -4.03 4.81
C LEU A 47 6.00 -4.79 5.32
N VAL A 48 6.30 -5.96 4.72
CA VAL A 48 7.51 -6.74 5.05
C VAL A 48 8.78 -5.92 4.79
N ASN A 49 8.81 -5.13 3.72
CA ASN A 49 9.94 -4.25 3.42
C ASN A 49 10.10 -3.18 4.50
N VAL A 50 9.04 -2.49 4.91
CA VAL A 50 9.12 -1.48 5.98
C VAL A 50 9.63 -2.11 7.29
N ILE A 51 9.08 -3.26 7.69
CA ILE A 51 9.52 -3.99 8.88
C ILE A 51 10.98 -4.45 8.74
N GLY A 52 11.35 -5.00 7.59
CA GLY A 52 12.70 -5.46 7.29
C GLY A 52 13.73 -4.33 7.33
N GLN A 53 13.42 -3.17 6.75
CA GLN A 53 14.27 -1.99 6.83
C GLN A 53 14.45 -1.51 8.26
N MET A 54 13.38 -1.55 9.07
CA MET A 54 13.46 -1.20 10.50
C MET A 54 14.37 -2.17 11.28
N PHE A 55 14.32 -3.48 10.99
CA PHE A 55 15.24 -4.45 11.59
C PHE A 55 16.68 -4.30 11.12
N LEU A 56 16.91 -4.05 9.83
CA LEU A 56 18.25 -3.80 9.30
C LEU A 56 18.86 -2.55 9.93
N MET A 57 18.06 -1.50 10.09
CA MET A 57 18.48 -0.27 10.77
C MET A 57 18.79 -0.52 12.25
N ASN A 58 17.97 -1.33 12.93
CA ASN A 58 18.25 -1.74 14.29
C ASN A 58 19.56 -2.53 14.42
N ARG A 59 19.84 -3.43 13.48
CA ARG A 59 21.10 -4.18 13.44
C ARG A 59 22.31 -3.29 13.14
N PHE A 60 22.12 -2.23 12.35
CA PHE A 60 23.15 -1.25 12.03
C PHE A 60 23.52 -0.40 13.25
N PHE A 61 22.55 -0.02 14.08
CA PHE A 61 22.75 0.73 15.33
C PHE A 61 22.90 -0.14 16.57
N ASP A 62 23.37 -1.37 16.40
CA ASP A 62 23.66 -2.31 17.48
C ASP A 62 22.52 -2.51 18.49
N GLY A 63 21.28 -2.50 17.99
CA GLY A 63 20.06 -2.73 18.79
C GLY A 63 19.39 -1.48 19.35
N ALA A 64 19.99 -0.30 19.19
CA ALA A 64 19.47 0.94 19.78
C ALA A 64 18.36 1.60 18.95
N PHE A 65 18.17 1.25 17.67
CA PHE A 65 17.23 1.95 16.78
C PHE A 65 15.76 1.76 17.17
N LEU A 66 15.38 0.59 17.70
CA LEU A 66 13.98 0.34 18.05
C LEU A 66 13.53 1.16 19.27
N THR A 67 14.41 1.33 20.27
CA THR A 67 14.14 2.11 21.49
C THR A 67 14.34 3.61 21.28
N PHE A 68 15.12 3.97 20.26
CA PHE A 68 15.51 5.33 19.90
C PHE A 68 14.39 6.37 19.96
N GLY A 69 13.25 6.14 19.28
CA GLY A 69 12.17 7.13 19.27
C GLY A 69 11.46 7.30 20.61
N PHE A 70 11.36 6.23 21.40
CA PHE A 70 10.80 6.31 22.76
C PHE A 70 11.73 7.08 23.70
N GLU A 71 13.04 6.85 23.58
CA GLU A 71 14.07 7.58 24.34
C GLU A 71 14.08 9.07 23.98
N VAL A 72 13.93 9.43 22.70
CA VAL A 72 13.83 10.84 22.27
C VAL A 72 12.57 11.52 22.82
N ILE A 73 11.42 10.85 22.83
CA ILE A 73 10.19 11.40 23.42
C ILE A 73 10.36 11.59 24.93
N SER A 74 10.89 10.59 25.63
CA SER A 74 11.18 10.66 27.07
C SER A 74 12.19 11.77 27.40
N PHE A 75 13.15 12.01 26.51
CA PHE A 75 14.16 13.05 26.66
C PHE A 75 13.55 14.46 26.53
N LEU A 76 12.62 14.66 25.58
CA LEU A 76 11.93 15.95 25.42
C LEU A 76 11.11 16.36 26.65
N ASP A 77 10.64 15.37 27.43
CA ASP A 77 9.80 15.57 28.62
C ASP A 77 10.61 15.76 29.92
N SER A 78 11.94 15.50 29.90
CA SER A 78 12.80 15.52 31.09
C SER A 78 13.52 16.87 31.30
N ASP A 79 13.79 17.26 32.55
CA ASP A 79 14.42 18.55 32.93
C ASP A 79 15.85 18.75 32.37
N GLN A 80 16.28 20.02 32.25
CA GLN A 80 17.38 20.46 31.37
C GLN A 80 18.81 20.27 31.91
N GLU A 81 18.98 20.01 33.20
CA GLU A 81 20.30 20.07 33.87
C GLU A 81 21.08 18.73 33.91
N ASP A 82 20.42 17.56 33.82
CA ASP A 82 21.06 16.22 33.86
C ASP A 82 21.01 15.48 32.50
N ARG A 83 20.79 16.23 31.41
CA ARG A 83 20.52 15.68 30.07
C ARG A 83 21.75 15.06 29.40
N LEU A 84 21.92 13.75 29.54
CA LEU A 84 22.71 12.97 28.58
C LEU A 84 21.83 12.60 27.39
N ASP A 85 22.04 13.27 26.25
CA ASP A 85 21.43 12.89 24.97
C ASP A 85 21.75 11.41 24.68
N PRO A 86 20.75 10.50 24.60
CA PRO A 86 20.97 9.08 24.23
C PRO A 86 21.72 8.95 22.90
N MET A 87 21.58 9.99 22.06
CA MET A 87 22.21 10.15 20.76
C MET A 87 23.73 10.26 20.79
N ILE A 88 24.34 10.72 21.90
CA ILE A 88 25.81 10.87 21.99
C ILE A 88 26.50 9.50 22.00
N GLN A 89 25.84 8.46 22.51
CA GLN A 89 26.41 7.10 22.55
C GLN A 89 26.50 6.47 21.16
N ILE A 90 25.53 6.78 20.28
CA ILE A 90 25.44 6.21 18.93
C ILE A 90 26.16 7.10 17.90
N PHE A 91 26.03 8.43 18.03
CA PHE A 91 26.57 9.42 17.10
C PHE A 91 27.43 10.46 17.84
N PRO A 92 28.69 10.13 18.21
CA PRO A 92 29.56 11.07 18.88
C PRO A 92 29.88 12.26 17.95
N ARG A 93 29.61 13.48 18.44
CA ARG A 93 29.93 14.72 17.73
C ARG A 93 31.40 15.13 17.93
N MET A 94 32.04 14.61 18.98
CA MET A 94 33.44 14.82 19.31
C MET A 94 34.09 13.50 19.74
N THR A 95 35.34 13.26 19.34
CA THR A 95 36.10 12.06 19.69
C THR A 95 37.56 12.39 20.03
N LYS A 96 38.21 11.54 20.82
CA LYS A 96 39.63 11.63 21.12
C LYS A 96 40.43 10.93 20.03
N CYS A 97 41.19 11.69 19.26
CA CYS A 97 42.14 11.16 18.28
C CYS A 97 43.53 11.07 18.93
N THR A 98 44.12 9.88 18.90
CA THR A 98 45.50 9.65 19.36
C THR A 98 46.43 9.68 18.16
N PHE A 99 47.36 10.63 18.13
CA PHE A 99 48.38 10.78 17.10
C PHE A 99 49.72 10.28 17.63
N TYR A 100 50.43 9.50 16.82
CA TYR A 100 51.77 9.00 17.14
C TYR A 100 52.79 9.80 16.34
N LYS A 101 53.74 10.44 17.03
CA LYS A 101 54.83 11.20 16.42
C LYS A 101 56.16 10.71 16.97
N TYR A 102 57.22 10.74 16.15
CA TYR A 102 58.56 10.41 16.60
C TYR A 102 59.27 11.68 17.10
N GLY A 103 59.74 11.66 18.34
CA GLY A 103 60.54 12.72 18.93
C GLY A 103 61.97 12.74 18.40
N VAL A 104 62.73 13.78 18.77
CA VAL A 104 64.15 13.95 18.36
C VAL A 104 65.06 12.79 18.78
N SER A 105 64.66 12.06 19.83
CA SER A 105 65.37 10.88 20.35
C SER A 105 64.97 9.57 19.66
N GLY A 106 64.06 9.60 18.67
CA GLY A 106 63.54 8.40 17.99
C GLY A 106 62.44 7.65 18.76
N GLU A 107 62.04 8.13 19.93
CA GLU A 107 60.98 7.54 20.74
C GLU A 107 59.59 8.01 20.28
N VAL A 108 58.58 7.13 20.42
CA VAL A 108 57.19 7.41 20.01
C VAL A 108 56.49 8.24 21.07
N GLU A 109 56.23 9.51 20.77
CA GLU A 109 55.42 10.40 21.59
C GLU A 109 53.94 10.30 21.17
N ARG A 110 53.06 10.20 22.17
CA ARG A 110 51.60 10.15 21.98
C ARG A 110 51.01 11.54 22.19
N HIS A 111 50.31 12.06 21.19
CA HIS A 111 49.58 13.32 21.27
C HIS A 111 48.07 13.07 21.16
N ASP A 112 47.36 13.49 22.19
CA ASP A 112 45.91 13.40 22.24
C ASP A 112 45.29 14.71 21.76
N ALA A 113 44.38 14.64 20.79
CA ALA A 113 43.62 15.78 20.32
C ALA A 113 42.12 15.48 20.26
N ILE A 114 41.31 16.52 20.37
CA ILE A 114 39.85 16.43 20.23
C ILE A 114 39.50 16.68 18.76
N CYS A 115 38.82 15.72 18.14
CA CYS A 115 38.32 15.76 16.77
C CYS A 115 36.81 15.98 16.76
N ILE A 116 36.31 16.82 15.85
CA ILE A 116 34.87 17.06 15.66
C ILE A 116 34.38 16.24 14.45
N LEU A 117 33.24 15.56 14.58
CA LEU A 117 32.59 14.79 13.52
C LEU A 117 31.31 15.52 13.05
N PRO A 118 31.40 16.47 12.11
CA PRO A 118 30.24 17.24 11.65
C PRO A 118 29.18 16.37 10.95
N LEU A 119 29.59 15.27 10.32
CA LEU A 119 28.69 14.30 9.67
C LEU A 119 27.71 13.66 10.67
N ASN A 120 28.16 13.41 11.91
CA ASN A 120 27.32 12.77 12.92
C ASN A 120 26.20 13.69 13.41
N VAL A 121 26.39 15.01 13.39
CA VAL A 121 25.35 15.99 13.74
C VAL A 121 24.19 15.92 12.74
N VAL A 122 24.50 15.76 11.44
CA VAL A 122 23.50 15.64 10.38
C VAL A 122 22.79 14.29 10.46
N ASN A 123 23.56 13.20 10.61
CA ASN A 123 23.02 11.85 10.75
C ASN A 123 22.02 11.76 11.91
N GLU A 124 22.39 12.32 13.06
CA GLU A 124 21.51 12.38 14.23
C GLU A 124 20.11 12.91 13.86
N LYS A 125 20.01 14.02 13.13
CA LYS A 125 18.70 14.61 12.82
C LYS A 125 17.93 13.80 11.78
N ILE A 126 18.64 13.25 10.78
CA ILE A 126 18.02 12.42 9.74
C ILE A 126 17.45 11.13 10.34
N TYR A 127 18.18 10.45 11.23
CA TYR A 127 17.74 9.17 11.79
C TYR A 127 16.57 9.33 12.78
N VAL A 128 16.48 10.45 13.50
CA VAL A 128 15.28 10.81 14.29
C VAL A 128 14.07 10.94 13.38
N PHE A 129 14.19 11.71 12.30
CA PHE A 129 13.11 11.85 11.32
C PHE A 129 12.71 10.52 10.70
N LEU A 130 13.69 9.71 10.27
CA LEU A 130 13.45 8.40 9.65
C LEU A 130 12.75 7.41 10.59
N TRP A 131 13.04 7.45 11.89
CA TRP A 131 12.38 6.57 12.86
C TRP A 131 10.86 6.83 12.92
N PHE A 132 10.46 8.09 13.09
CA PHE A 132 9.04 8.46 13.08
C PHE A 132 8.38 8.17 11.72
N TRP A 133 9.12 8.41 10.64
CA TRP A 133 8.66 8.11 9.29
C TRP A 133 8.39 6.61 9.09
N PHE A 134 9.28 5.72 9.55
CA PHE A 134 9.05 4.28 9.45
C PHE A 134 7.87 3.79 10.28
N ILE A 135 7.64 4.36 11.47
CA ILE A 135 6.45 4.04 12.28
C ILE A 135 5.16 4.45 11.53
N ILE A 136 5.11 5.67 10.98
CA ILE A 136 3.95 6.15 10.22
C ILE A 136 3.71 5.26 8.99
N LEU A 137 4.75 4.98 8.20
CA LEU A 137 4.65 4.09 7.05
C LEU A 137 4.22 2.68 7.45
N GLY A 138 4.74 2.14 8.54
CA GLY A 138 4.37 0.83 9.07
C GLY A 138 2.89 0.77 9.43
N ILE A 139 2.37 1.79 10.11
CA ILE A 139 0.95 1.88 10.48
C ILE A 139 0.07 1.99 9.23
N LEU A 140 0.39 2.88 8.28
CA LEU A 140 -0.40 3.07 7.06
C LEU A 140 -0.44 1.82 6.17
N THR A 141 0.71 1.16 6.00
CA THR A 141 0.80 -0.09 5.23
C THR A 141 0.09 -1.24 5.94
N LEU A 142 0.19 -1.33 7.27
CA LEU A 142 -0.55 -2.30 8.07
C LEU A 142 -2.06 -2.12 7.93
N PHE A 143 -2.58 -0.90 8.08
CA PHE A 143 -4.00 -0.61 7.86
C PHE A 143 -4.46 -0.99 6.46
N THR A 144 -3.63 -0.72 5.44
CA THR A 144 -3.92 -1.12 4.06
C THR A 144 -4.05 -2.63 3.94
N VAL A 145 -3.08 -3.39 4.48
CA VAL A 145 -3.11 -4.86 4.46
C VAL A 145 -4.33 -5.41 5.21
N ILE A 146 -4.63 -4.89 6.41
CA ILE A 146 -5.80 -5.30 7.20
C ILE A 146 -7.10 -5.03 6.42
N TYR A 147 -7.24 -3.84 5.83
CA TYR A 147 -8.40 -3.49 5.03
C TYR A 147 -8.60 -4.47 3.86
N ARG A 148 -7.52 -4.86 3.17
CA ARG A 148 -7.57 -5.86 2.08
C ARG A 148 -7.97 -7.23 2.59
N ILE A 149 -7.41 -7.67 3.71
CA ILE A 149 -7.77 -8.92 4.36
C ILE A 149 -9.27 -8.95 4.69
N MET A 150 -9.81 -7.87 5.26
CA MET A 150 -11.24 -7.76 5.56
C MET A 150 -12.12 -7.88 4.30
N ILE A 151 -11.71 -7.28 3.18
CA ILE A 151 -12.42 -7.40 1.88
C ILE A 151 -12.37 -8.83 1.33
N ILE A 152 -11.24 -9.53 1.50
CA ILE A 152 -11.09 -10.91 1.05
C ILE A 152 -12.03 -11.83 1.83
N PHE A 153 -12.11 -11.68 3.16
CA PHE A 153 -12.98 -12.51 4.00
C PHE A 153 -14.46 -12.16 3.91
N SER A 154 -14.81 -10.89 3.70
CA SER A 154 -16.21 -10.44 3.72
C SER A 154 -16.74 -10.10 2.33
N PRO A 155 -17.50 -11.00 1.67
CA PRO A 155 -18.19 -10.67 0.43
C PRO A 155 -19.26 -9.58 0.61
N ARG A 156 -19.78 -9.41 1.84
CA ARG A 156 -20.70 -8.31 2.16
C ARG A 156 -20.01 -6.95 2.08
N MET A 157 -18.76 -6.88 2.56
CA MET A 157 -17.95 -5.66 2.49
C MET A 157 -17.71 -5.23 1.03
N ARG A 158 -17.47 -6.20 0.14
CA ARG A 158 -17.30 -5.94 -1.31
C ARG A 158 -18.50 -5.24 -1.93
N VAL A 159 -19.70 -5.71 -1.62
CA VAL A 159 -20.94 -5.09 -2.10
C VAL A 159 -21.12 -3.71 -1.49
N TYR A 160 -20.88 -3.58 -0.18
CA TYR A 160 -21.01 -2.31 0.53
C TYR A 160 -20.08 -1.22 -0.04
N LEU A 161 -18.80 -1.54 -0.27
CA LEU A 161 -17.82 -0.59 -0.81
C LEU A 161 -18.20 -0.09 -2.21
N LEU A 162 -18.64 -0.98 -3.11
CA LEU A 162 -19.09 -0.58 -4.44
C LEU A 162 -20.34 0.30 -4.37
N ARG A 163 -21.30 -0.01 -3.49
CA ARG A 163 -22.50 0.82 -3.31
C ARG A 163 -22.18 2.20 -2.74
N MET A 164 -21.28 2.25 -1.76
CA MET A 164 -20.93 3.50 -1.08
C MET A 164 -20.25 4.47 -2.04
N ARG A 165 -19.35 3.96 -2.90
CA ARG A 165 -18.59 4.75 -3.85
C ARG A 165 -19.36 5.06 -5.13
N PHE A 166 -20.04 4.06 -5.72
CA PHE A 166 -20.75 4.21 -6.99
C PHE A 166 -22.26 4.30 -6.79
N ARG A 167 -22.70 5.38 -6.11
CA ARG A 167 -24.12 5.62 -5.78
C ARG A 167 -25.04 5.78 -6.99
N LEU A 168 -24.47 6.11 -8.15
CA LEU A 168 -25.17 6.28 -9.42
C LEU A 168 -25.64 4.94 -10.04
N ILE A 169 -25.07 3.81 -9.61
CA ILE A 169 -25.37 2.49 -10.16
C ILE A 169 -26.52 1.86 -9.37
N ARG A 170 -27.46 1.21 -10.06
CA ARG A 170 -28.56 0.47 -9.44
C ARG A 170 -28.02 -0.62 -8.52
N GLN A 171 -28.52 -0.66 -7.29
CA GLN A 171 -28.01 -1.58 -6.26
C GLN A 171 -28.14 -3.06 -6.67
N ASP A 172 -29.22 -3.41 -7.37
CA ASP A 172 -29.44 -4.78 -7.88
C ASP A 172 -28.41 -5.19 -8.91
N ALA A 173 -27.95 -4.25 -9.75
CA ALA A 173 -26.91 -4.51 -10.74
C ALA A 173 -25.56 -4.79 -10.06
N ILE A 174 -25.22 -4.02 -9.01
CA ILE A 174 -24.02 -4.27 -8.21
C ILE A 174 -24.11 -5.64 -7.54
N ASP A 175 -25.21 -5.97 -6.88
CA ASP A 175 -25.35 -7.25 -6.18
C ASP A 175 -25.26 -8.45 -7.15
N LEU A 176 -25.89 -8.36 -8.33
CA LEU A 176 -25.78 -9.38 -9.37
C LEU A 176 -24.34 -9.56 -9.86
N ILE A 177 -23.64 -8.47 -10.14
CA ILE A 177 -22.25 -8.52 -10.63
C ILE A 177 -21.33 -9.10 -9.57
N VAL A 178 -21.38 -8.61 -8.33
CA VAL A 178 -20.49 -9.06 -7.25
C VAL A 178 -20.74 -10.53 -6.87
N ARG A 179 -21.98 -11.02 -6.96
CA ARG A 179 -22.29 -12.44 -6.73
C ARG A 179 -21.75 -13.36 -7.84
N ARG A 180 -21.63 -12.86 -9.07
CA ARG A 180 -21.17 -13.65 -10.23
C ARG A 180 -19.68 -13.50 -10.52
N SER A 181 -19.09 -12.38 -10.10
CA SER A 181 -17.69 -12.08 -10.30
C SER A 181 -16.82 -12.70 -9.21
N LYS A 182 -15.56 -13.02 -9.55
CA LYS A 182 -14.59 -13.46 -8.55
C LYS A 182 -13.89 -12.24 -7.94
N MET A 183 -13.03 -12.48 -6.94
CA MET A 183 -12.34 -11.41 -6.22
C MET A 183 -11.52 -10.50 -7.15
N GLY A 184 -10.83 -11.07 -8.14
CA GLY A 184 -10.01 -10.29 -9.07
C GLY A 184 -10.83 -9.37 -9.96
N ASP A 185 -11.99 -9.83 -10.43
CA ASP A 185 -12.88 -9.00 -11.25
C ASP A 185 -13.50 -7.88 -10.41
N TRP A 186 -13.88 -8.16 -9.16
CA TRP A 186 -14.35 -7.13 -8.24
C TRP A 186 -13.29 -6.04 -8.04
N PHE A 187 -12.04 -6.44 -7.83
CA PHE A 187 -10.93 -5.50 -7.68
C PHE A 187 -10.69 -4.70 -8.97
N LEU A 188 -10.79 -5.34 -10.13
CA LEU A 188 -10.72 -4.66 -11.42
C LEU A 188 -11.85 -3.63 -11.57
N PHE A 189 -13.09 -3.98 -11.24
CA PHE A 189 -14.21 -3.02 -11.28
C PHE A 189 -14.01 -1.86 -10.32
N TYR A 190 -13.47 -2.12 -9.12
CA TYR A 190 -13.14 -1.07 -8.16
C TYR A 190 -12.10 -0.10 -8.73
N MET A 191 -10.98 -0.62 -9.25
CA MET A 191 -9.92 0.20 -9.87
C MET A 191 -10.43 0.93 -11.12
N LEU A 192 -11.26 0.28 -11.94
CA LEU A 192 -11.80 0.87 -13.15
C LEU A 192 -12.69 2.08 -12.83
N GLY A 193 -13.55 1.96 -11.83
CA GLY A 193 -14.41 3.07 -11.43
C GLY A 193 -13.66 4.21 -10.73
N GLU A 194 -12.43 4.00 -10.24
CA GLU A 194 -11.57 5.09 -9.77
C GLU A 194 -10.90 5.87 -10.92
N ASN A 195 -10.72 5.23 -12.08
CA ASN A 195 -9.95 5.78 -13.20
C ASN A 195 -10.81 6.13 -14.43
N VAL A 196 -12.13 5.94 -14.37
CA VAL A 196 -13.07 6.19 -15.47
C VAL A 196 -14.18 7.11 -15.00
N ASP A 197 -14.65 7.99 -15.90
CA ASP A 197 -15.80 8.85 -15.63
C ASP A 197 -17.00 8.07 -15.07
N SER A 198 -17.57 8.61 -13.98
CA SER A 198 -18.61 7.94 -13.20
C SER A 198 -19.89 7.63 -13.98
N ILE A 199 -20.22 8.41 -15.02
CA ILE A 199 -21.39 8.20 -15.87
C ILE A 199 -21.11 7.06 -16.85
N ILE A 200 -19.94 7.06 -17.48
CA ILE A 200 -19.53 5.98 -18.39
C ILE A 200 -19.44 4.65 -17.63
N PHE A 201 -18.79 4.66 -16.46
CA PHE A 201 -18.66 3.46 -15.62
C PHE A 201 -20.03 2.93 -15.18
N ARG A 202 -20.96 3.81 -14.82
CA ARG A 202 -22.34 3.41 -14.49
C ARG A 202 -22.99 2.68 -15.65
N ASP A 203 -22.93 3.25 -16.86
CA ASP A 203 -23.61 2.67 -18.01
C ASP A 203 -22.97 1.31 -18.40
N VAL A 204 -21.64 1.19 -18.33
CA VAL A 204 -20.93 -0.09 -18.55
C VAL A 204 -21.40 -1.15 -17.55
N MET A 205 -21.45 -0.81 -16.26
CA MET A 205 -21.86 -1.75 -15.22
C MET A 205 -23.34 -2.16 -15.35
N GLN A 206 -24.23 -1.24 -15.72
CA GLN A 206 -25.63 -1.57 -15.95
C GLN A 206 -25.82 -2.49 -17.18
N GLU A 207 -25.14 -2.21 -18.28
CA GLU A 207 -25.19 -3.06 -19.49
C GLU A 207 -24.57 -4.43 -19.23
N LEU A 208 -23.47 -4.50 -18.47
CA LEU A 208 -22.84 -5.74 -18.05
C LEU A 208 -23.80 -6.59 -17.19
N ALA A 209 -24.47 -5.98 -16.22
CA ALA A 209 -25.49 -6.66 -15.40
C ALA A 209 -26.66 -7.17 -16.25
N ASN A 210 -27.11 -6.40 -17.25
CA ASN A 210 -28.17 -6.82 -18.16
C ASN A 210 -27.74 -8.02 -19.03
N LYS A 211 -26.50 -8.02 -19.56
CA LYS A 211 -25.94 -9.19 -20.29
C LYS A 211 -25.84 -10.42 -19.39
N LEU A 212 -25.36 -10.25 -18.15
CA LEU A 212 -25.27 -11.32 -17.14
C LEU A 212 -26.64 -11.92 -16.84
N ASN A 213 -27.67 -11.08 -16.74
CA ASN A 213 -29.04 -11.53 -16.47
C ASN A 213 -29.64 -12.27 -17.68
N LYS A 214 -29.48 -11.75 -18.90
CA LYS A 214 -29.98 -12.41 -20.13
C LYS A 214 -29.38 -13.80 -20.35
N HIS A 215 -28.09 -13.97 -20.08
CA HIS A 215 -27.45 -15.29 -20.22
C HIS A 215 -27.98 -16.32 -19.21
N ASN A 216 -28.42 -15.88 -18.01
CA ASN A 216 -29.06 -16.80 -17.06
C ASN A 216 -30.38 -17.38 -17.58
N PHE A 217 -31.19 -16.59 -18.30
CA PHE A 217 -32.44 -17.10 -18.85
C PHE A 217 -32.24 -18.20 -19.89
N HIS A 218 -31.16 -18.13 -20.69
CA HIS A 218 -30.84 -19.20 -21.66
C HIS A 218 -30.35 -20.49 -21.01
N HIS A 219 -29.68 -20.42 -19.85
CA HIS A 219 -29.20 -21.63 -19.15
C HIS A 219 -30.24 -22.25 -18.22
N VAL A 220 -31.20 -21.46 -17.71
CA VAL A 220 -32.31 -21.95 -16.87
C VAL A 220 -33.46 -22.49 -17.73
N GLY A 221 -33.57 -22.08 -18.99
CA GLY A 221 -34.53 -22.65 -19.95
C GLY A 221 -34.29 -24.12 -20.35
N GLY A 222 -33.18 -24.73 -19.90
CA GLY A 222 -32.85 -26.14 -20.13
C GLY A 222 -32.99 -27.06 -18.92
N PHE A 223 -33.53 -26.60 -17.79
CA PHE A 223 -33.70 -27.43 -16.59
C PHE A 223 -35.15 -27.44 -16.07
N LYS A 224 -36.11 -27.50 -17.00
CA LYS A 224 -37.54 -27.70 -16.72
C LYS A 224 -38.04 -28.93 -17.47
N GLY A 225 -37.73 -30.09 -16.92
CA GLY A 225 -38.16 -31.40 -17.38
C GLY A 225 -37.32 -32.43 -16.63
N ASP A 226 -37.96 -33.35 -15.93
CA ASP A 226 -37.37 -34.47 -15.17
C ASP A 226 -37.02 -34.18 -13.71
N ILE A 227 -38.01 -33.71 -12.96
CA ILE A 227 -38.31 -34.33 -11.66
C ILE A 227 -39.75 -34.83 -11.74
N GLN A 228 -39.89 -36.03 -12.30
CA GLN A 228 -41.07 -36.85 -12.12
C GLN A 228 -40.59 -38.30 -11.91
N GLU A 229 -41.01 -38.86 -10.77
CA GLU A 229 -41.07 -40.29 -10.45
C GLU A 229 -39.76 -41.09 -10.34
N ALA A 230 -39.27 -41.26 -9.10
CA ALA A 230 -38.90 -42.54 -8.47
C ALA A 230 -38.32 -42.30 -7.06
#